data_AF-A0A7V8F0J8-F1
#
_entry.id   AF-A0A7V8F0J8-F1
#
_cell.length_a   1.000
_cell.length_b   1.000
_cell.length_c   1.000
_cell.angle_alpha   90.00
_cell.angle_beta   90.00
_cell.angle_gamma   90.00
#
_symmetry.space_group_name_H-M   'P 1'
#
loop_
_entity.id
_entity.type
_entity.pdbx_description
1 polymer ?
#
loop_
_entity_poly.entity_id
_entity_poly.type
_entity_poly.pdbx_seq_one_letter_code
_entity_poly.pdbx_strand_id
1 'polypeptide(L)'
;MTHLQQEERQRILKSIVVSVAPELWLSLESAALLDINREHFGLGGQLDERDDYRPSHISVPRCNVPRWLIAAERRKVDIWIEDSYGEEAATAIEFKVVHNNKNAYYKIWEIRKDLVKQIPRTRPDERIERWGIVLLSYSRFYSDQQGNYSYGKFDRCQAFLDAFENSLNDNNEWYADAPELELVMKPTQIANLDGANYIEPGKGSAVYLALVRCKA
;
A
#
# COMPACT_ATOMS: atom_id res chain seq x y z
N MET A 1 33.80 -0.77 13.41
CA MET A 1 33.39 -0.16 12.13
C MET A 1 32.05 -0.68 11.59
N THR A 2 31.56 -1.85 12.01
CA THR A 2 30.29 -2.44 11.56
C THR A 2 29.03 -1.81 12.16
N HIS A 3 29.08 -1.25 13.36
CA HIS A 3 27.92 -0.61 14.02
C HIS A 3 27.50 0.71 13.34
N LEU A 4 28.47 1.59 13.05
CA LEU A 4 28.23 2.88 12.39
C LEU A 4 27.63 2.71 10.98
N GLN A 5 28.03 1.67 10.24
CA GLN A 5 27.46 1.36 8.92
C GLN A 5 26.00 0.85 9.00
N GLN A 6 25.62 0.16 10.08
CA GLN A 6 24.24 -0.29 10.29
C GLN A 6 23.33 0.87 10.70
N GLU A 7 23.77 1.74 11.60
CA GLU A 7 23.03 2.92 12.02
C GLU A 7 22.82 3.90 10.86
N GLU A 8 23.85 4.12 10.05
CA GLU A 8 23.79 5.01 8.89
C GLU A 8 22.93 4.43 7.77
N ARG A 9 22.97 3.11 7.55
CA ARG A 9 22.05 2.41 6.64
C ARG A 9 20.60 2.49 7.13
N GLN A 10 20.34 2.27 8.42
CA GLN A 10 19.00 2.43 9.00
C GLN A 10 18.52 3.87 8.89
N ARG A 11 19.40 4.86 9.09
CA ARG A 11 19.08 6.27 8.93
C ARG A 11 18.76 6.64 7.48
N ILE A 12 19.51 6.13 6.50
CA ILE A 12 19.25 6.32 5.07
C ILE A 12 17.93 5.66 4.67
N LEU A 13 17.65 4.44 5.13
CA LEU A 13 16.38 3.74 4.88
C LEU A 13 15.19 4.51 5.47
N LYS A 14 15.33 5.06 6.69
CA LYS A 14 14.32 5.97 7.27
C LYS A 14 14.12 7.23 6.42
N SER A 15 15.16 7.77 5.80
CA SER A 15 15.07 8.93 4.90
C SER A 15 14.46 8.60 3.52
N ILE A 16 14.64 7.37 3.02
CA ILE A 16 14.00 6.91 1.77
C ILE A 16 12.48 6.82 1.90
N VAL A 17 11.98 6.42 3.08
CA VAL A 17 10.53 6.43 3.40
C VAL A 17 9.91 7.83 3.28
N VAL A 18 10.73 8.88 3.38
CA VAL A 18 10.31 10.29 3.25
C VAL A 18 10.39 10.79 1.79
N SER A 19 10.92 9.98 0.85
CA SER A 19 11.24 10.38 -0.54
C SER A 19 10.33 9.76 -1.62
N VAL A 20 10.56 10.13 -2.89
CA VAL A 20 9.57 10.35 -3.99
C VAL A 20 8.83 9.11 -4.57
N ALA A 21 9.03 7.89 -4.08
CA ALA A 21 8.29 6.73 -4.59
C ALA A 21 8.18 5.54 -3.60
N PRO A 22 7.71 5.74 -2.36
CA PRO A 22 7.63 4.64 -1.39
C PRO A 22 6.59 3.59 -1.84
N GLU A 23 5.54 4.04 -2.53
CA GLU A 23 4.45 3.21 -3.06
C GLU A 23 4.99 2.19 -4.08
N LEU A 24 5.72 2.67 -5.09
CA LEU A 24 6.31 1.81 -6.12
C LEU A 24 7.37 0.85 -5.56
N TRP A 25 8.24 1.34 -4.67
CA TRP A 25 9.23 0.48 -4.03
C TRP A 25 8.55 -0.61 -3.18
N LEU A 26 7.55 -0.24 -2.37
CA LEU A 26 6.79 -1.17 -1.54
C LEU A 26 6.05 -2.21 -2.40
N SER A 27 5.46 -1.80 -3.52
CA SER A 27 4.83 -2.70 -4.48
C SER A 27 5.80 -3.77 -4.99
N LEU A 28 6.98 -3.35 -5.48
CA LEU A 28 7.99 -4.26 -6.03
C LEU A 28 8.53 -5.24 -4.97
N GLU A 29 8.91 -4.73 -3.79
CA GLU A 29 9.42 -5.56 -2.70
C GLU A 29 8.35 -6.53 -2.20
N SER A 30 7.11 -6.06 -2.04
CA SER A 30 6.00 -6.91 -1.58
C SER A 30 5.68 -8.02 -2.58
N ALA A 31 5.66 -7.71 -3.88
CA ALA A 31 5.47 -8.72 -4.92
C ALA A 31 6.58 -9.79 -4.87
N ALA A 32 7.85 -9.38 -4.73
CA ALA A 32 8.96 -10.31 -4.60
C ALA A 32 8.90 -11.16 -3.32
N LEU A 33 8.55 -10.55 -2.18
CA LEU A 33 8.43 -11.27 -0.90
C LEU A 33 7.29 -12.27 -0.93
N LEU A 34 6.14 -11.91 -1.50
CA LEU A 34 5.02 -12.82 -1.67
C LEU A 34 5.41 -14.00 -2.58
N ASP A 35 6.16 -13.74 -3.66
CA ASP A 35 6.61 -14.78 -4.59
C ASP A 35 7.67 -15.72 -4.00
N ILE A 36 8.55 -15.22 -3.12
CA ILE A 36 9.51 -16.06 -2.38
C ILE A 36 8.81 -16.93 -1.33
N ASN A 37 7.75 -16.42 -0.71
CA ASN A 37 7.08 -17.05 0.43
C ASN A 37 5.71 -17.64 0.07
N ARG A 38 5.48 -17.99 -1.20
CA ARG A 38 4.17 -18.41 -1.72
C ARG A 38 3.52 -19.53 -0.92
N GLU A 39 4.30 -20.57 -0.60
CA GLU A 39 3.82 -21.72 0.18
C GLU A 39 3.30 -21.29 1.56
N HIS A 40 3.99 -20.37 2.23
CA HIS A 40 3.58 -19.86 3.54
C HIS A 40 2.23 -19.15 3.48
N PHE A 41 1.93 -18.47 2.37
CA PHE A 41 0.70 -17.73 2.17
C PHE A 41 -0.40 -18.54 1.45
N GLY A 42 -0.21 -19.84 1.23
CA GLY A 42 -1.16 -20.66 0.48
C GLY A 42 -1.25 -20.31 -1.01
N LEU A 43 -0.32 -19.51 -1.52
CA LEU A 43 -0.13 -19.18 -2.94
C LEU A 43 0.81 -20.18 -3.65
N GLY A 44 1.19 -21.22 -2.91
CA GLY A 44 1.88 -22.39 -3.42
C GLY A 44 1.03 -23.18 -4.42
N GLY A 45 1.67 -24.01 -5.22
CA GLY A 45 0.99 -24.82 -6.22
C GLY A 45 1.93 -25.34 -7.29
N GLN A 46 1.62 -26.51 -7.84
CA GLN A 46 2.35 -27.05 -8.98
C GLN A 46 2.24 -26.11 -10.18
N LEU A 47 3.28 -26.12 -11.01
CA LEU A 47 3.24 -25.51 -12.33
C LEU A 47 2.07 -26.10 -13.11
N ASP A 48 1.45 -25.29 -13.97
CA ASP A 48 0.42 -25.80 -14.87
C ASP A 48 1.05 -26.75 -15.88
N GLU A 49 0.88 -28.05 -15.62
CA GLU A 49 1.33 -29.17 -16.45
C GLU A 49 0.22 -29.66 -17.39
N ARG A 50 -0.95 -29.00 -17.41
CA ARG A 50 -2.08 -29.40 -18.27
C ARG A 50 -1.91 -28.86 -19.69
N ASP A 51 -1.96 -29.76 -20.68
CA ASP A 51 -1.80 -29.42 -22.10
C ASP A 51 -2.94 -28.54 -22.67
N ASP A 52 -4.07 -28.44 -21.98
CA ASP A 52 -5.31 -27.80 -22.44
C ASP A 52 -5.55 -26.38 -21.88
N TYR A 53 -4.71 -25.89 -20.96
CA TYR A 53 -4.85 -24.53 -20.41
C TYR A 53 -4.39 -23.46 -21.42
N ARG A 54 -5.31 -23.06 -22.30
CA ARG A 54 -5.13 -21.99 -23.30
C ARG A 54 -6.14 -20.88 -23.08
N PRO A 55 -5.73 -19.66 -22.67
CA PRO A 55 -6.53 -18.47 -22.96
C PRO A 55 -6.68 -18.37 -24.49
N SER A 56 -7.91 -18.31 -24.98
CA SER A 56 -8.31 -18.43 -26.40
C SER A 56 -7.67 -17.45 -27.40
N HIS A 57 -6.73 -16.60 -26.96
CA HIS A 57 -6.14 -15.52 -27.75
C HIS A 57 -4.60 -15.44 -27.70
N ILE A 58 -3.90 -16.43 -27.17
CA ILE A 58 -2.42 -16.44 -27.12
C ILE A 58 -1.88 -17.69 -27.82
N SER A 59 -1.17 -17.49 -28.93
CA SER A 59 -0.63 -18.53 -29.81
C SER A 59 0.65 -19.21 -29.29
N VAL A 60 0.99 -19.04 -28.01
CA VAL A 60 2.21 -19.60 -27.41
C VAL A 60 1.79 -20.57 -26.29
N PRO A 61 2.29 -21.83 -26.28
CA PRO A 61 2.07 -22.76 -25.17
C PRO A 61 2.53 -22.11 -23.86
N ARG A 62 1.62 -21.95 -22.90
CA ARG A 62 1.94 -21.51 -21.54
C ARG A 62 2.21 -22.72 -20.64
N CYS A 63 3.11 -23.61 -21.07
CA CYS A 63 3.67 -24.63 -20.20
C CYS A 63 4.50 -23.92 -19.11
N ASN A 64 4.47 -24.40 -17.87
CA ASN A 64 5.26 -23.84 -16.74
C ASN A 64 4.80 -22.48 -16.19
N VAL A 65 3.49 -22.22 -16.13
CA VAL A 65 2.99 -21.04 -15.38
C VAL A 65 2.65 -21.47 -13.96
N PRO A 66 3.11 -20.77 -12.91
CA PRO A 66 2.73 -21.09 -11.54
C PRO A 66 1.22 -20.90 -11.36
N ARG A 67 0.57 -21.77 -10.55
CA ARG A 67 -0.86 -21.69 -10.25
C ARG A 67 -1.28 -20.25 -9.95
N TRP A 68 -0.57 -19.55 -9.06
CA TRP A 68 -0.85 -18.14 -8.78
C TRP A 68 0.14 -17.23 -9.49
N LEU A 69 -0.36 -16.16 -10.09
CA LEU A 69 0.48 -15.07 -10.57
C LEU A 69 0.46 -13.92 -9.57
N ILE A 70 1.63 -13.43 -9.21
CA ILE A 70 1.83 -12.23 -8.37
C ILE A 70 2.62 -11.23 -9.20
N ALA A 71 2.09 -10.04 -9.40
CA ALA A 71 2.76 -9.03 -10.21
C ALA A 71 2.49 -7.60 -9.72
N ALA A 72 3.56 -6.81 -9.62
CA ALA A 72 3.46 -5.37 -9.44
C ALA A 72 2.98 -4.69 -10.72
N GLU A 73 2.11 -3.70 -10.61
CA GLU A 73 1.69 -2.79 -11.69
C GLU A 73 1.05 -3.44 -12.95
N ARG A 74 0.72 -4.74 -12.91
CA ARG A 74 0.27 -5.49 -14.10
C ARG A 74 -1.01 -4.94 -14.74
N ARG A 75 -1.97 -4.53 -13.91
CA ARG A 75 -3.28 -4.02 -14.36
C ARG A 75 -3.51 -2.56 -13.96
N LYS A 76 -2.43 -1.78 -13.76
CA LYS A 76 -2.48 -0.42 -13.17
C LYS A 76 -3.07 -0.41 -11.76
N VAL A 77 -2.73 -1.46 -11.01
CA VAL A 77 -2.94 -1.60 -9.58
C VAL A 77 -1.57 -1.91 -9.00
N ASP A 78 -1.30 -1.48 -7.77
CA ASP A 78 0.04 -1.64 -7.24
C ASP A 78 0.47 -3.11 -7.18
N ILE A 79 -0.37 -4.01 -6.64
CA ILE A 79 -0.15 -5.47 -6.71
C ILE A 79 -1.40 -6.18 -7.20
N TRP A 80 -1.17 -7.14 -8.11
CA TRP A 80 -2.19 -8.03 -8.63
C TRP A 80 -1.84 -9.48 -8.30
N ILE A 81 -2.77 -10.19 -7.68
CA ILE A 81 -2.69 -11.62 -7.40
C ILE A 81 -3.85 -12.29 -8.15
N GLU A 82 -3.55 -13.18 -9.10
CA GLU A 82 -4.57 -13.96 -9.81
C GLU A 82 -4.29 -15.45 -9.67
N ASP A 83 -5.33 -16.24 -9.34
CA ASP A 83 -5.32 -17.66 -9.60
C ASP A 83 -5.37 -17.84 -11.12
N SER A 84 -4.31 -18.40 -11.68
CA SER A 84 -4.24 -18.68 -13.10
C SER A 84 -5.39 -19.59 -13.50
N TYR A 85 -5.91 -20.47 -12.65
CA TYR A 85 -7.04 -21.34 -13.03
C TYR A 85 -8.40 -20.65 -12.99
N GLY A 86 -8.49 -19.46 -12.39
CA GLY A 86 -9.74 -18.71 -12.24
C GLY A 86 -10.76 -19.38 -11.33
N GLU A 87 -10.31 -20.28 -10.43
CA GLU A 87 -11.16 -20.91 -9.43
C GLU A 87 -11.45 -19.95 -8.28
N GLU A 88 -10.45 -19.14 -7.91
CA GLU A 88 -10.54 -18.10 -6.88
C GLU A 88 -10.61 -16.70 -7.48
N ALA A 89 -11.24 -15.78 -6.75
CA ALA A 89 -11.30 -14.38 -7.15
C ALA A 89 -9.90 -13.74 -7.14
N ALA A 90 -9.62 -12.89 -8.13
CA ALA A 90 -8.37 -12.13 -8.15
C ALA A 90 -8.35 -11.09 -7.03
N THR A 91 -7.17 -10.80 -6.49
CA THR A 91 -6.96 -9.80 -5.46
C THR A 91 -6.16 -8.63 -6.03
N ALA A 92 -6.71 -7.42 -5.94
CA ALA A 92 -5.99 -6.18 -6.21
C ALA A 92 -5.70 -5.46 -4.91
N ILE A 93 -4.44 -5.06 -4.74
CA ILE A 93 -3.96 -4.32 -3.59
C ILE A 93 -3.44 -2.97 -4.09
N GLU A 94 -3.94 -1.89 -3.49
CA GLU A 94 -3.50 -0.52 -3.71
C GLU A 94 -2.69 -0.06 -2.48
N PHE A 95 -1.58 0.62 -2.70
CA PHE A 95 -0.82 1.31 -1.68
C PHE A 95 -1.13 2.81 -1.71
N LYS A 96 -1.16 3.40 -0.53
CA LYS A 96 -1.18 4.85 -0.42
C LYS A 96 -0.29 5.33 0.71
N VAL A 97 0.51 6.35 0.44
CA VAL A 97 1.26 7.04 1.48
C VAL A 97 0.54 8.33 1.86
N VAL A 98 0.18 8.44 3.13
CA VAL A 98 -0.45 9.63 3.69
C VAL A 98 0.53 10.26 4.66
N HIS A 99 0.95 11.49 4.37
CA HIS A 99 1.76 12.28 5.29
C HIS A 99 0.86 13.19 6.12
N ASN A 100 1.29 13.52 7.34
CA ASN A 100 0.63 14.46 8.26
C ASN A 100 0.75 15.94 7.82
N ASN A 101 0.47 16.22 6.54
CA ASN A 101 0.54 17.54 5.96
C ASN A 101 -0.82 17.96 5.37
N LYS A 102 -0.86 19.13 4.73
CA LYS A 102 -2.08 19.67 4.11
C LYS A 102 -2.75 18.75 3.07
N ASN A 103 -2.02 17.78 2.50
CA ASN A 103 -2.54 16.86 1.48
C ASN A 103 -3.10 15.56 2.08
N ALA A 104 -3.06 15.36 3.40
CA ALA A 104 -3.50 14.11 4.02
C ALA A 104 -4.93 13.70 3.61
N TYR A 105 -5.89 14.62 3.74
CA TYR A 105 -7.29 14.37 3.38
C TYR A 105 -7.49 14.06 1.89
N TYR A 106 -6.70 14.72 1.03
CA TYR A 106 -6.71 14.41 -0.40
C TYR A 106 -6.19 13.00 -0.67
N LYS A 107 -5.10 12.57 -0.01
CA LYS A 107 -4.57 11.21 -0.11
C LYS A 107 -5.55 10.16 0.45
N ILE A 108 -6.29 10.49 1.50
CA ILE A 108 -7.36 9.62 2.02
C ILE A 108 -8.50 9.48 1.01
N TRP A 109 -8.91 10.58 0.37
CA TRP A 109 -9.91 10.54 -0.70
C TRP A 109 -9.43 9.72 -1.91
N GLU A 110 -8.16 9.83 -2.30
CA GLU A 110 -7.57 9.03 -3.38
C GLU A 110 -7.70 7.52 -3.11
N ILE A 111 -7.28 7.03 -1.93
CA ILE A 111 -7.38 5.59 -1.64
C ILE A 111 -8.84 5.10 -1.60
N ARG A 112 -9.78 5.93 -1.11
CA ARG A 112 -11.23 5.60 -1.19
C ARG A 112 -11.64 5.35 -2.64
N LYS A 113 -11.25 6.23 -3.56
CA LYS A 113 -11.63 6.10 -4.98
C LYS A 113 -10.90 4.97 -5.70
N ASP A 114 -9.62 4.76 -5.41
CA ASP A 114 -8.83 3.73 -6.08
C ASP A 114 -9.40 2.32 -5.82
N LEU A 115 -9.96 2.07 -4.64
CA LEU A 115 -10.57 0.76 -4.30
C LEU A 115 -11.87 0.43 -5.04
N VAL A 116 -12.53 1.40 -5.68
CA VAL A 116 -13.72 1.17 -6.53
C VAL A 116 -13.47 1.48 -8.01
N LYS A 117 -12.28 1.97 -8.34
CA LYS A 117 -11.92 2.29 -9.71
C LYS A 117 -11.93 1.04 -10.57
N GLN A 118 -12.52 1.14 -11.76
CA GLN A 118 -12.51 0.05 -12.73
C GLN A 118 -11.07 -0.34 -13.07
N ILE A 119 -10.74 -1.62 -12.91
CA ILE A 119 -9.44 -2.16 -13.33
C ILE A 119 -9.48 -2.38 -14.85
N PRO A 120 -8.51 -1.87 -15.61
CA PRO A 120 -8.39 -2.18 -17.02
C PRO A 120 -8.29 -3.69 -17.27
N ARG A 121 -8.90 -4.16 -18.36
CA ARG A 121 -8.84 -5.56 -18.84
C ARG A 121 -9.52 -6.57 -17.90
N THR A 122 -10.37 -6.14 -16.98
CA THR A 122 -11.28 -7.03 -16.23
C THR A 122 -12.69 -6.94 -16.80
N ARG A 123 -13.49 -8.00 -16.63
CA ARG A 123 -14.90 -7.96 -17.03
C ARG A 123 -15.73 -7.19 -15.99
N PRO A 124 -16.86 -6.58 -16.38
CA PRO A 124 -17.72 -5.86 -15.42
C PRO A 124 -18.26 -6.73 -14.28
N ASP A 125 -18.46 -8.02 -14.54
CA ASP A 125 -18.96 -9.03 -13.61
C ASP A 125 -17.86 -9.84 -12.91
N GLU A 126 -16.59 -9.55 -13.22
CA GLU A 126 -15.44 -10.23 -12.60
C GLU A 126 -15.37 -9.87 -11.12
N ARG A 127 -15.48 -10.89 -10.26
CA ARG A 127 -15.32 -10.71 -8.82
C ARG A 127 -13.84 -10.49 -8.51
N ILE A 128 -13.52 -9.32 -7.95
CA ILE A 128 -12.17 -8.93 -7.56
C ILE A 128 -12.20 -8.49 -6.10
N GLU A 129 -11.33 -9.06 -5.29
CA GLU A 129 -11.10 -8.58 -3.93
C GLU A 129 -10.24 -7.32 -3.95
N ARG A 130 -10.65 -6.30 -3.20
CA ARG A 130 -10.01 -4.98 -3.18
C ARG A 130 -9.51 -4.66 -1.78
N TRP A 131 -8.20 -4.42 -1.69
CA TRP A 131 -7.53 -4.10 -0.44
C TRP A 131 -6.69 -2.84 -0.61
N GLY A 132 -6.72 -1.99 0.42
CA GLY A 132 -5.85 -0.82 0.53
C GLY A 132 -4.86 -1.02 1.67
N ILE A 133 -3.56 -0.93 1.38
CA ILE A 133 -2.52 -0.84 2.40
C ILE A 133 -2.09 0.62 2.49
N VAL A 134 -2.34 1.24 3.64
CA VAL A 134 -2.06 2.66 3.83
C VAL A 134 -0.87 2.83 4.76
N LEU A 135 0.16 3.49 4.27
CA LEU A 135 1.32 3.92 5.04
C LEU A 135 1.08 5.34 5.56
N LEU A 136 0.91 5.48 6.86
CA LEU A 136 0.70 6.76 7.53
C LEU A 136 2.04 7.25 8.07
N SER A 137 2.59 8.32 7.50
CA SER A 137 3.83 8.94 7.95
C SER A 137 3.54 10.20 8.73
N TYR A 138 3.67 10.12 10.05
CA TYR A 138 3.70 11.30 10.90
C TYR A 138 5.14 11.77 11.06
N SER A 139 5.44 12.96 10.53
CA SER A 139 6.78 13.55 10.58
C SER A 139 6.71 14.94 11.20
N ARG A 140 7.67 15.23 12.07
CA ARG A 140 7.93 16.57 12.61
C ARG A 140 9.37 16.93 12.30
N PHE A 141 9.55 17.71 11.25
CA PHE A 141 10.85 18.23 10.86
C PHE A 141 11.31 19.35 11.80
N TYR A 142 12.62 19.57 11.91
CA TYR A 142 13.15 20.82 12.48
C TYR A 142 12.57 22.04 11.76
N SER A 143 12.36 23.13 12.50
CA SER A 143 11.69 24.33 12.00
C SER A 143 12.37 24.96 10.78
N ASP A 144 13.69 24.86 10.69
CA ASP A 144 14.52 25.33 9.58
C ASP A 144 14.61 24.33 8.41
N GLN A 145 14.17 23.08 8.61
CA GLN A 145 14.25 21.99 7.62
C GLN A 145 12.88 21.54 7.08
N GLN A 146 11.76 22.07 7.61
CA GLN A 146 10.41 21.67 7.20
C GLN A 146 10.03 22.04 5.76
N GLY A 147 10.71 23.02 5.16
CA GLY A 147 10.39 23.51 3.82
C GLY A 147 8.91 23.92 3.68
N ASN A 148 8.19 23.29 2.73
CA ASN A 148 6.76 23.53 2.47
C ASN A 148 5.81 22.61 3.26
N TYR A 149 6.32 21.79 4.18
CA TYR A 149 5.45 21.04 5.09
C TYR A 149 4.68 22.00 5.99
N SER A 150 3.36 21.86 6.00
CA SER A 150 2.48 22.53 6.95
C SER A 150 1.78 21.47 7.78
N TYR A 151 1.96 21.55 9.09
CA TYR A 151 1.36 20.64 10.06
C TYR A 151 -0.01 21.09 10.55
N GLY A 152 -0.55 22.21 10.01
CA GLY A 152 -1.57 23.02 10.68
C GLY A 152 -2.75 22.29 11.31
N LYS A 153 -3.25 21.18 10.73
CA LYS A 153 -4.38 20.39 11.28
C LYS A 153 -3.95 19.20 12.15
N PHE A 154 -2.68 18.81 12.13
CA PHE A 154 -2.15 17.59 12.73
C PHE A 154 -1.00 17.87 13.68
N ASP A 155 -1.29 18.68 14.70
CA ASP A 155 -0.25 19.07 15.64
C ASP A 155 0.26 17.93 16.54
N ARG A 156 -0.42 16.80 16.56
CA ARG A 156 -0.02 15.61 17.32
C ARG A 156 -0.24 14.38 16.46
N CYS A 157 0.59 13.35 16.67
CA CYS A 157 0.47 12.09 15.95
C CYS A 157 -0.93 11.48 16.12
N GLN A 158 -1.46 11.47 17.33
CA GLN A 158 -2.80 10.92 17.57
C GLN A 158 -3.88 11.65 16.77
N ALA A 159 -3.83 12.98 16.68
CA ALA A 159 -4.80 13.75 15.89
C ALA A 159 -4.75 13.39 14.39
N PHE A 160 -3.57 13.04 13.87
CA PHE A 160 -3.41 12.56 12.51
C PHE A 160 -4.02 11.16 12.31
N LEU A 161 -3.76 10.23 13.23
CA LEU A 161 -4.32 8.88 13.19
C LEU A 161 -5.85 8.90 13.33
N ASP A 162 -6.37 9.65 14.28
CA ASP A 162 -7.81 9.83 14.48
C ASP A 162 -8.47 10.44 13.24
N ALA A 163 -7.83 11.45 12.63
CA ALA A 163 -8.34 12.06 11.42
C ALA A 163 -8.34 11.08 10.24
N PHE A 164 -7.34 10.22 10.12
CA PHE A 164 -7.32 9.15 9.13
C PHE A 164 -8.51 8.20 9.34
N GLU A 165 -8.66 7.64 10.54
CA GLU A 165 -9.72 6.68 10.86
C GLU A 165 -11.10 7.26 10.61
N ASN A 166 -11.35 8.48 11.10
CA ASN A 166 -12.64 9.16 10.93
C ASN A 166 -12.93 9.51 9.45
N SER A 167 -11.90 9.76 8.64
CA SER A 167 -12.07 10.14 7.23
C SER A 167 -12.42 8.96 6.32
N LEU A 168 -12.22 7.72 6.76
CA LEU A 168 -12.50 6.52 5.95
C LEU A 168 -14.00 6.34 5.68
N ASN A 169 -14.85 6.75 6.62
CA ASN A 169 -16.30 6.66 6.54
C ASN A 169 -16.98 8.04 6.72
N ASP A 170 -16.22 9.12 6.55
CA ASP A 170 -16.77 10.47 6.61
C ASP A 170 -17.67 10.73 5.39
N ASN A 171 -18.86 11.26 5.69
CA ASN A 171 -19.91 11.63 4.75
C ASN A 171 -19.92 13.13 4.41
N ASN A 172 -18.86 13.86 4.80
CA ASN A 172 -18.63 15.24 4.38
C ASN A 172 -18.61 15.37 2.84
N GLU A 173 -19.11 16.49 2.32
CA GLU A 173 -19.11 16.83 0.89
C GLU A 173 -17.73 16.72 0.23
N TRP A 174 -16.64 16.95 0.99
CA TRP A 174 -15.27 16.75 0.51
C TRP A 174 -15.01 15.33 -0.03
N TYR A 175 -15.69 14.33 0.53
CA TYR A 175 -15.61 12.93 0.12
C TYR A 175 -16.78 12.46 -0.73
N ALA A 176 -17.54 13.39 -1.32
CA ALA A 176 -18.57 13.05 -2.27
C ALA A 176 -18.01 12.12 -3.37
N ASP A 177 -18.82 11.14 -3.76
CA ASP A 177 -18.50 10.11 -4.76
C ASP A 177 -17.37 9.12 -4.39
N ALA A 178 -16.81 9.20 -3.18
CA ALA A 178 -15.84 8.23 -2.69
C ALA A 178 -16.52 7.22 -1.75
N PRO A 179 -16.33 5.91 -1.94
CA PRO A 179 -16.96 4.88 -1.10
C PRO A 179 -16.49 5.00 0.35
N GLU A 180 -17.33 4.58 1.29
CA GLU A 180 -16.88 4.35 2.66
C GLU A 180 -15.92 3.15 2.69
N LEU A 181 -14.83 3.30 3.45
CA LEU A 181 -13.92 2.22 3.75
C LEU A 181 -14.08 1.80 5.21
N GLU A 182 -13.80 0.54 5.48
CA GLU A 182 -13.62 0.04 6.83
C GLU A 182 -12.15 -0.28 7.11
N LEU A 183 -11.79 -0.17 8.39
CA LEU A 183 -10.45 -0.41 8.90
C LEU A 183 -10.37 -1.86 9.39
N VAL A 184 -9.74 -2.72 8.59
CA VAL A 184 -9.55 -4.14 8.90
C VAL A 184 -8.39 -4.32 9.88
N MET A 185 -7.33 -3.53 9.73
CA MET A 185 -6.23 -3.44 10.69
C MET A 185 -6.01 -1.98 11.06
N LYS A 186 -6.09 -1.69 12.36
CA LYS A 186 -5.82 -0.35 12.88
C LYS A 186 -4.38 0.08 12.59
N PRO A 187 -4.12 1.40 12.46
CA PRO A 187 -2.77 1.95 12.36
C PRO A 187 -1.84 1.33 13.41
N THR A 188 -0.92 0.50 12.93
CA THR A 188 0.06 -0.19 13.77
C THR A 188 1.42 0.39 13.45
N GLN A 189 2.14 0.85 14.48
CA GLN A 189 3.45 1.45 14.29
C GLN A 189 4.43 0.39 13.78
N ILE A 190 5.04 0.64 12.62
CA ILE A 190 6.04 -0.24 12.02
C ILE A 190 7.46 0.34 12.12
N ALA A 191 7.58 1.65 12.31
CA ALA A 191 8.88 2.29 12.51
C ALA A 191 8.77 3.55 13.38
N ASN A 192 9.73 3.72 14.30
CA ASN A 192 9.99 5.00 14.96
C ASN A 192 10.97 5.82 14.10
N LEU A 193 10.59 7.07 13.77
CA LEU A 193 11.40 8.02 13.01
C LEU A 193 12.24 8.94 13.89
N ASP A 194 12.16 8.83 15.22
CA ASP A 194 13.10 9.51 16.12
C ASP A 194 14.54 9.17 15.72
N GLY A 195 15.36 10.22 15.59
CA GLY A 195 16.75 10.12 15.14
C GLY A 195 16.95 9.98 13.62
N ALA A 196 15.88 10.03 12.82
CA ALA A 196 16.00 10.21 11.37
C ALA A 196 16.55 11.60 11.03
N ASN A 197 17.22 11.72 9.88
CA ASN A 197 17.70 13.02 9.41
C ASN A 197 16.54 14.01 9.29
N TYR A 198 16.77 15.26 9.72
CA TYR A 198 15.82 16.37 9.65
C TYR A 198 14.59 16.26 10.56
N ILE A 199 14.40 15.14 11.26
CA ILE A 199 13.28 14.93 12.18
C ILE A 199 13.65 15.43 13.58
N GLU A 200 12.82 16.30 14.14
CA GLU A 200 12.96 16.78 15.51
C GLU A 200 12.62 15.65 16.49
N PRO A 201 13.55 15.25 17.38
CA PRO A 201 13.35 14.12 18.29
C PRO A 201 12.28 14.41 19.35
N GLY A 202 11.58 13.38 19.78
CA GLY A 202 10.61 13.48 20.89
C GLY A 202 9.29 14.13 20.51
N LYS A 203 9.04 14.33 19.20
CA LYS A 203 7.76 14.84 18.67
C LYS A 203 6.81 13.74 18.21
N GLY A 204 7.16 12.48 18.41
CA GLY A 204 6.33 11.32 18.06
C GLY A 204 6.33 11.00 16.57
N SER A 205 7.40 11.33 15.85
CA SER A 205 7.53 11.01 14.43
C SER A 205 7.63 9.50 14.23
N ALA A 206 6.73 8.94 13.43
CA ALA A 206 6.60 7.50 13.25
C ALA A 206 5.88 7.16 11.96
N VAL A 207 6.06 5.90 11.54
CA VAL A 207 5.37 5.31 10.39
C VAL A 207 4.44 4.22 10.89
N TYR A 208 3.21 4.26 10.41
CA TYR A 208 2.17 3.29 10.74
C TYR A 208 1.67 2.62 9.47
N LEU A 209 1.23 1.38 9.62
CA LEU A 209 0.56 0.63 8.58
C LEU A 209 -0.90 0.42 8.97
N ALA A 210 -1.81 0.62 8.03
CA ALA A 210 -3.23 0.30 8.18
C ALA A 210 -3.69 -0.56 7.00
N LEU A 211 -4.66 -1.43 7.25
CA LEU A 211 -5.32 -2.23 6.22
C LEU A 211 -6.77 -1.79 6.13
N VAL A 212 -7.20 -1.43 4.93
CA VAL A 212 -8.56 -0.98 4.64
C VAL A 212 -9.16 -1.76 3.48
N ARG A 213 -10.49 -1.80 3.43
CA ARG A 213 -11.25 -2.29 2.27
C ARG A 213 -12.56 -1.54 2.15
N CYS A 214 -13.24 -1.65 1.02
CA CYS A 214 -14.59 -1.10 0.88
C CYS A 214 -15.52 -1.73 1.92
N LYS A 215 -16.30 -0.87 2.56
CA LYS A 215 -17.36 -1.31 3.46
C LYS A 215 -18.47 -1.97 2.64
N ALA A 216 -18.96 -3.12 3.11
CA ALA A 216 -20.00 -3.89 2.46
C ALA A 216 -21.39 -3.23 2.60
#